data_AF-A0A503AIE1-F1
#
_entry.id   AF-A0A503AIE1-F1
#
_cell.length_a   1.000
_cell.length_b   1.000
_cell.length_c   1.000
_cell.angle_alpha   90.00
_cell.angle_beta   90.00
_cell.angle_gamma   90.00
#
_symmetry.space_group_name_H-M   'P 1'
#
loop_
_entity.id
_entity.type
_entity.pdbx_description
1 polymer ?
#
loop_
_entity_poly.entity_id
_entity_poly.type
_entity_poly.pdbx_seq_one_letter_code
_entity_poly.pdbx_strand_id
1 'polypeptide(L)'
;MKRFAEIVLAVGASALLCGTAVAHDMPDPVLNRSRDMAAKYLDIEVAKADGYQQLFECTTHDEHGTMGVHFIHPGRAGDGRLVLGEPDVLTYEPEADGSMQLVGMEYIVFKKDWKGKGVPEFLGRTLQRKTTVGVHPVDPYYELHVWHWRHNPAGMFADWNPYVSCEHDRS
;
A
#
# COMPACT_ATOMS: atom_id res chain seq x y z
N MET A 1 -35.15 -13.38 72.39
CA MET A 1 -35.94 -13.71 71.17
C MET A 1 -36.29 -12.43 70.45
N LYS A 2 -36.15 -12.38 69.10
CA LYS A 2 -36.13 -11.22 68.17
C LYS A 2 -34.72 -10.61 67.99
N ARG A 3 -34.19 -10.33 66.80
CA ARG A 3 -34.50 -10.57 65.37
C ARG A 3 -33.18 -10.28 64.61
N PHE A 4 -32.92 -11.01 63.52
CA PHE A 4 -31.80 -10.82 62.58
C PHE A 4 -31.95 -9.56 61.71
N ALA A 5 -30.82 -8.93 61.34
CA ALA A 5 -30.53 -8.26 60.05
C ALA A 5 -29.05 -7.77 60.07
N GLU A 6 -28.15 -8.44 59.34
CA GLU A 6 -27.56 -8.04 58.04
C GLU A 6 -26.52 -6.92 58.11
N ILE A 7 -25.27 -7.21 57.75
CA ILE A 7 -24.48 -6.48 56.73
C ILE A 7 -23.49 -7.46 56.08
N VAL A 8 -23.68 -7.70 54.79
CA VAL A 8 -22.74 -8.37 53.88
C VAL A 8 -21.71 -7.35 53.41
N LEU A 9 -20.42 -7.67 53.49
CA LEU A 9 -19.41 -7.05 52.62
C LEU A 9 -18.57 -8.14 51.97
N ALA A 10 -18.90 -8.44 50.71
CA ALA A 10 -18.11 -9.29 49.84
C ALA A 10 -16.87 -8.51 49.35
N VAL A 11 -15.68 -9.04 49.61
CA VAL A 11 -14.44 -8.53 49.05
C VAL A 11 -14.33 -9.03 47.61
N GLY A 12 -14.65 -8.17 46.64
CA GLY A 12 -14.50 -8.44 45.23
C GLY A 12 -13.02 -8.38 44.81
N ALA A 13 -12.42 -9.53 44.52
CA ALA A 13 -11.12 -9.60 43.85
C ALA A 13 -11.29 -9.18 42.38
N SER A 14 -10.85 -7.97 42.05
CA SER A 14 -10.84 -7.48 40.66
C SER A 14 -9.71 -8.15 39.90
N ALA A 15 -10.07 -9.06 38.99
CA ALA A 15 -9.15 -9.62 38.02
C ALA A 15 -8.75 -8.55 37.00
N LEU A 16 -7.48 -8.15 37.02
CA LEU A 16 -6.86 -7.37 35.95
C LEU A 16 -6.72 -8.26 34.71
N LEU A 17 -7.72 -8.20 33.83
CA LEU A 17 -7.59 -8.65 32.45
C LEU A 17 -6.70 -7.64 31.73
N CYS A 18 -5.41 -7.97 31.57
CA CYS A 18 -4.57 -7.38 30.52
C CYS A 18 -5.21 -7.74 29.17
N GLY A 19 -6.06 -6.86 28.65
CA GLY A 19 -6.49 -6.92 27.26
C GLY A 19 -5.27 -6.82 26.36
N THR A 20 -5.03 -7.84 25.54
CA THR A 20 -4.15 -7.71 24.39
C THR A 20 -4.74 -6.63 23.49
N ALA A 21 -4.07 -5.50 23.40
CA ALA A 21 -4.38 -4.52 22.37
C ALA A 21 -4.06 -5.19 21.02
N VAL A 22 -5.09 -5.76 20.39
CA VAL A 22 -5.08 -5.88 18.93
C VAL A 22 -4.87 -4.46 18.44
N ALA A 23 -3.76 -4.20 17.75
CA ALA A 23 -3.56 -2.95 17.04
C ALA A 23 -4.62 -2.93 15.94
N HIS A 24 -5.83 -2.49 16.28
CA HIS A 24 -6.85 -2.16 15.31
C HIS A 24 -6.25 -1.06 14.44
N ASP A 25 -6.31 -1.33 13.15
CA ASP A 25 -6.01 -0.54 11.96
C ASP A 25 -6.48 0.93 12.09
N MET A 26 -5.86 1.69 12.99
CA MET A 26 -6.07 3.13 13.05
C MET A 26 -5.45 3.71 11.79
N PRO A 27 -6.22 4.44 10.96
CA PRO A 27 -5.66 5.04 9.76
C PRO A 27 -4.51 5.95 10.15
N ASP A 28 -3.29 5.62 9.71
CA ASP A 28 -2.15 6.52 9.82
C ASP A 28 -2.54 7.84 9.10
N PRO A 29 -2.60 8.99 9.79
CA PRO A 29 -3.02 10.25 9.18
C PRO A 29 -2.20 10.63 7.95
N VAL A 30 -0.94 10.17 7.85
CA VAL A 30 -0.09 10.37 6.68
C VAL A 30 -0.51 9.46 5.53
N LEU A 31 -0.90 8.22 5.79
CA LEU A 31 -1.44 7.31 4.76
C LEU A 31 -2.79 7.76 4.21
N ASN A 32 -3.66 8.32 5.06
CA ASN A 32 -4.90 8.94 4.57
C ASN A 32 -4.59 10.12 3.66
N ARG A 33 -3.62 10.96 4.05
CA ARG A 33 -3.21 12.10 3.23
C ARG A 33 -2.61 11.67 1.89
N SER A 34 -1.78 10.63 1.86
CA SER A 34 -1.24 10.12 0.58
C SER A 34 -2.36 9.61 -0.33
N ARG A 35 -3.31 8.85 0.22
CA ARG A 35 -4.50 8.40 -0.53
C ARG A 35 -5.30 9.57 -1.08
N ASP A 36 -5.59 10.57 -0.24
CA ASP A 36 -6.44 11.70 -0.61
C ASP A 36 -5.76 12.58 -1.69
N MET A 37 -4.44 12.76 -1.63
CA MET A 37 -3.68 13.50 -2.65
C MET A 37 -3.62 12.76 -3.99
N ALA A 38 -3.63 11.44 -3.98
CA ALA A 38 -3.60 10.60 -5.17
C ALA A 38 -5.00 10.25 -5.72
N ALA A 39 -6.08 10.59 -5.01
CA ALA A 39 -7.46 10.19 -5.36
C ALA A 39 -7.91 10.69 -6.75
N LYS A 40 -7.30 11.76 -7.29
CA LYS A 40 -7.57 12.22 -8.66
C LYS A 40 -7.23 11.16 -9.72
N TYR A 41 -6.32 10.23 -9.43
CA TYR A 41 -5.91 9.17 -10.35
C TYR A 41 -6.83 7.94 -10.32
N LEU A 42 -7.91 7.96 -9.53
CA LEU A 42 -9.02 7.01 -9.71
C LEU A 42 -9.55 7.05 -11.15
N ASP A 43 -9.45 8.21 -11.81
CA ASP A 43 -9.60 8.33 -13.25
C ASP A 43 -8.23 8.18 -13.93
N ILE A 44 -8.05 7.08 -14.67
CA ILE A 44 -6.80 6.79 -15.38
C ILE A 44 -6.49 7.81 -16.48
N GLU A 45 -7.48 8.48 -17.07
CA GLU A 45 -7.23 9.51 -18.08
C GLU A 45 -6.60 10.75 -17.44
N VAL A 46 -6.91 11.04 -16.17
CA VAL A 46 -6.20 12.07 -15.37
C VAL A 46 -4.75 11.66 -15.14
N ALA A 47 -4.47 10.40 -14.85
CA ALA A 47 -3.09 9.92 -14.70
C ALA A 47 -2.31 10.06 -16.02
N LYS A 48 -2.87 9.60 -17.14
CA LYS A 48 -2.23 9.74 -18.45
C LYS A 48 -1.98 11.20 -18.83
N ALA A 49 -2.96 12.09 -18.59
CA ALA A 49 -2.81 13.51 -18.83
C ALA A 49 -1.75 14.18 -17.93
N ASP A 50 -1.57 13.67 -16.70
CA ASP A 50 -0.53 14.12 -15.77
C ASP A 50 0.87 13.58 -16.14
N GLY A 51 0.97 12.69 -17.13
CA GLY A 51 2.24 12.20 -17.67
C GLY A 51 2.59 10.76 -17.29
N TYR A 52 1.69 10.02 -16.64
CA TYR A 52 1.87 8.60 -16.40
C TYR A 52 1.74 7.81 -17.71
N GLN A 53 2.61 6.81 -17.88
CA GLN A 53 2.69 5.96 -19.06
C GLN A 53 2.70 4.51 -18.61
N GLN A 54 2.02 3.63 -19.36
CA GLN A 54 2.09 2.21 -19.07
C GLN A 54 3.55 1.73 -19.22
N LEU A 55 4.03 1.05 -18.20
CA LEU A 55 5.40 0.52 -18.15
C LEU A 55 5.44 -0.96 -18.53
N PHE A 56 4.58 -1.77 -17.91
CA PHE A 56 4.48 -3.21 -18.12
C PHE A 56 3.01 -3.65 -18.27
N GLU A 57 2.78 -4.82 -18.85
CA GLU A 57 1.51 -5.53 -18.76
C GLU A 57 1.17 -5.90 -17.30
N CYS A 58 -0.03 -6.47 -17.09
CA CYS A 58 -0.47 -6.84 -15.76
C CYS A 58 0.48 -7.87 -15.13
N THR A 59 1.05 -7.51 -13.98
CA THR A 59 2.08 -8.32 -13.33
C THR A 59 1.46 -9.28 -12.33
N THR A 60 1.56 -10.59 -12.60
CA THR A 60 0.98 -11.67 -11.80
C THR A 60 2.03 -12.66 -11.28
N HIS A 61 1.71 -13.36 -10.19
CA HIS A 61 2.51 -14.40 -9.57
C HIS A 61 1.61 -15.54 -9.05
N ASP A 62 1.88 -16.77 -9.48
CA ASP A 62 1.04 -17.95 -9.25
C ASP A 62 0.64 -18.16 -7.77
N GLU A 63 1.57 -17.94 -6.84
CA GLU A 63 1.35 -18.20 -5.42
C GLU A 63 0.97 -16.96 -4.58
N HIS A 64 1.22 -15.76 -5.08
CA HIS A 64 1.18 -14.54 -4.25
C HIS A 64 0.12 -13.54 -4.70
N GLY A 65 -0.45 -13.73 -5.89
CA GLY A 65 -1.46 -12.85 -6.46
C GLY A 65 -0.85 -11.90 -7.48
N THR A 66 -1.38 -10.67 -7.50
CA THR A 66 -1.16 -9.75 -8.61
C THR A 66 -0.82 -8.36 -8.10
N MET A 67 -0.01 -7.62 -8.86
CA MET A 67 0.25 -6.19 -8.63
C MET A 67 -0.70 -5.29 -9.42
N GLY A 68 -1.07 -5.71 -10.63
CA GLY A 68 -1.85 -4.95 -11.59
C GLY A 68 -0.99 -4.50 -12.77
N VAL A 69 -1.54 -3.62 -13.60
CA VAL A 69 -0.84 -2.95 -14.69
C VAL A 69 -0.14 -1.70 -14.14
N HIS A 70 1.19 -1.63 -14.32
CA HIS A 70 1.99 -0.51 -13.81
C HIS A 70 1.99 0.66 -14.78
N PHE A 71 1.69 1.85 -14.25
CA PHE A 71 1.81 3.13 -14.92
C PHE A 71 2.84 3.99 -14.19
N ILE A 72 3.95 4.31 -14.84
CA ILE A 72 5.04 5.10 -14.27
C ILE A 72 4.96 6.56 -14.74
N HIS A 73 5.31 7.50 -13.87
CA HIS A 73 5.58 8.89 -14.27
C HIS A 73 7.10 9.09 -14.39
N PRO A 74 7.70 9.03 -15.60
CA PRO A 74 9.16 8.98 -15.76
C PRO A 74 9.91 10.15 -15.14
N GLY A 75 9.31 11.35 -15.18
CA GLY A 75 9.91 12.55 -14.60
C GLY A 75 9.96 12.56 -13.06
N ARG A 76 9.07 11.83 -12.39
CA ARG A 76 9.02 11.70 -10.92
C ARG A 76 10.00 10.59 -10.51
N ALA A 77 9.81 9.41 -11.08
CA ALA A 77 10.70 8.26 -10.86
C ALA A 77 12.18 8.55 -11.13
N GLY A 78 12.49 9.47 -12.05
CA GLY A 78 13.85 9.86 -12.42
C GLY A 78 14.45 11.04 -11.65
N ASP A 79 13.73 11.68 -10.72
CA ASP A 79 14.21 12.88 -10.02
C ASP A 79 14.97 12.58 -8.71
N GLY A 80 14.91 11.33 -8.25
CA GLY A 80 15.59 10.85 -7.05
C GLY A 80 14.91 11.22 -5.73
N ARG A 81 13.64 11.64 -5.75
CA ARG A 81 12.87 12.13 -4.60
C ARG A 81 11.69 11.21 -4.31
N LEU A 82 11.25 11.23 -3.05
CA LEU A 82 10.01 10.58 -2.61
C LEU A 82 9.10 11.69 -2.07
N VAL A 83 7.97 11.93 -2.73
CA VAL A 83 7.09 13.07 -2.44
C VAL A 83 5.65 12.59 -2.27
N LEU A 84 5.04 12.87 -1.12
CA LEU A 84 3.77 12.29 -0.68
C LEU A 84 2.60 12.46 -1.69
N GLY A 85 2.57 13.56 -2.42
CA GLY A 85 1.51 13.86 -3.40
C GLY A 85 1.82 13.46 -4.83
N GLU A 86 2.99 12.88 -5.05
CA GLU A 86 3.57 12.62 -6.37
C GLU A 86 4.06 11.16 -6.40
N PRO A 87 3.16 10.16 -6.33
CA PRO A 87 3.58 8.77 -6.43
C PRO A 87 4.29 8.53 -7.77
N ASP A 88 5.35 7.73 -7.76
CA ASP A 88 6.14 7.50 -8.96
C ASP A 88 5.48 6.50 -9.90
N VAL A 89 4.73 5.56 -9.33
CA VAL A 89 4.02 4.50 -10.04
C VAL A 89 2.60 4.36 -9.49
N LEU A 90 1.66 4.09 -10.39
CA LEU A 90 0.28 3.72 -10.08
C LEU A 90 0.04 2.31 -10.60
N THR A 91 -0.72 1.50 -9.86
CA THR A 91 -1.12 0.16 -10.29
C THR A 91 -2.62 0.06 -10.45
N TYR A 92 -3.06 -0.48 -11.59
CA TYR A 92 -4.46 -0.62 -11.93
C TYR A 92 -4.84 -2.09 -12.14
N GLU A 93 -5.98 -2.50 -11.62
CA GLU A 93 -6.64 -3.77 -11.90
C GLU A 93 -7.53 -3.61 -13.14
N PRO A 94 -7.34 -4.40 -14.21
CA PRO A 94 -8.19 -4.35 -15.38
C PRO A 94 -9.55 -5.00 -15.10
N GLU A 95 -10.64 -4.32 -15.48
CA GLU A 95 -12.02 -4.77 -15.25
C GLU A 95 -12.65 -5.34 -16.54
N ALA A 96 -13.74 -6.11 -16.39
CA ALA A 96 -14.39 -6.81 -17.50
C ALA A 96 -14.91 -5.86 -18.60
N ASP A 97 -15.32 -4.65 -18.23
CA ASP A 97 -15.81 -3.63 -19.16
C ASP A 97 -14.67 -2.85 -19.86
N GLY A 98 -13.41 -3.16 -19.54
CA GLY A 98 -12.21 -2.49 -20.05
C GLY A 98 -11.84 -1.23 -19.29
N SER A 99 -12.54 -0.90 -18.21
CA SER A 99 -12.08 0.13 -17.27
C SER A 99 -10.89 -0.37 -16.44
N MET A 100 -10.18 0.56 -15.82
CA MET A 100 -8.98 0.30 -15.03
C MET A 100 -9.23 0.81 -13.62
N GLN A 101 -9.37 -0.10 -12.65
CA GLN A 101 -9.56 0.25 -11.24
C GLN A 101 -8.20 0.54 -10.60
N LEU A 102 -7.99 1.76 -10.07
CA LEU A 102 -6.79 2.03 -9.28
C LEU A 102 -6.80 1.20 -8.00
N VAL A 103 -5.74 0.42 -7.76
CA VAL A 103 -5.65 -0.50 -6.62
C VAL A 103 -4.52 -0.15 -5.66
N GLY A 104 -3.42 0.38 -6.18
CA GLY A 104 -2.23 0.73 -5.41
C GLY A 104 -1.41 1.83 -6.07
N MET A 105 -0.36 2.23 -5.36
CA MET A 105 0.65 3.15 -5.85
C MET A 105 1.98 2.86 -5.19
N GLU A 106 3.06 3.26 -5.84
CA GLU A 106 4.42 3.01 -5.36
C GLU A 106 5.22 4.32 -5.35
N TYR A 107 6.08 4.43 -4.34
CA TYR A 107 7.14 5.42 -4.30
C TYR A 107 8.45 4.71 -4.56
N ILE A 108 9.16 5.15 -5.59
CA ILE A 108 10.41 4.53 -5.99
C ILE A 108 11.54 5.53 -6.07
N VAL A 109 12.75 5.05 -5.79
CA VAL A 109 13.96 5.79 -6.12
C VAL A 109 14.98 4.84 -6.70
N PHE A 110 15.43 5.11 -7.93
CA PHE A 110 16.51 4.33 -8.52
C PHE A 110 17.77 4.48 -7.68
N LYS A 111 18.50 3.37 -7.51
CA LYS A 111 19.73 3.34 -6.69
C LYS A 111 20.76 4.36 -7.17
N LYS A 112 20.84 4.63 -8.48
CA LYS A 112 21.74 5.64 -9.07
C LYS A 112 21.39 7.08 -8.67
N ASP A 113 20.13 7.34 -8.36
CA ASP A 113 19.62 8.69 -8.09
C ASP A 113 19.54 8.98 -6.59
N TRP A 114 19.45 7.95 -5.74
CA TRP A 114 19.46 8.11 -4.28
C TRP A 114 20.77 8.73 -3.77
N LYS A 115 20.66 9.89 -3.10
CA LYS A 115 21.81 10.62 -2.51
C LYS A 115 21.92 10.51 -1.00
N GLY A 116 20.94 9.86 -0.34
CA GLY A 116 20.98 9.63 1.10
C GLY A 116 21.95 8.52 1.49
N LYS A 117 22.12 8.35 2.80
CA LYS A 117 22.91 7.25 3.36
C LYS A 117 22.01 6.04 3.62
N GLY A 118 22.50 4.85 3.33
CA GLY A 118 21.76 3.61 3.57
C GLY A 118 20.52 3.46 2.67
N VAL A 119 19.60 2.60 3.11
CA VAL A 119 18.32 2.35 2.42
C VAL A 119 17.37 3.51 2.73
N PRO A 120 16.62 4.04 1.74
CA PRO A 120 15.67 5.12 1.99
C PRO A 120 14.58 4.70 2.98
N GLU A 121 14.08 5.68 3.73
CA GLU A 121 12.88 5.54 4.55
C GLU A 121 11.82 6.53 4.07
N PHE A 122 10.57 6.07 4.00
CA PHE A 122 9.43 6.88 3.61
C PHE A 122 8.15 6.36 4.28
N LEU A 123 7.25 7.26 4.69
CA LEU A 123 6.03 6.90 5.43
C LEU A 123 6.29 6.00 6.66
N GLY A 124 7.42 6.21 7.34
CA GLY A 124 7.83 5.40 8.49
C GLY A 124 8.16 3.94 8.13
N ARG A 125 8.56 3.66 6.89
CA ARG A 125 8.97 2.34 6.40
C ARG A 125 10.33 2.43 5.73
N THR A 126 11.19 1.45 5.99
CA THR A 126 12.39 1.22 5.17
C THR A 126 11.97 0.63 3.84
N LEU A 127 12.40 1.24 2.74
CA LEU A 127 12.06 0.77 1.39
C LEU A 127 12.72 -0.56 1.07
N GLN A 128 12.10 -1.34 0.20
CA GLN A 128 12.64 -2.62 -0.26
C GLN A 128 13.52 -2.41 -1.50
N ARG A 129 14.70 -3.04 -1.53
CA ARG A 129 15.52 -3.02 -2.74
C ARG A 129 14.98 -4.06 -3.73
N LYS A 130 14.76 -3.62 -4.97
CA LYS A 130 14.31 -4.44 -6.09
C LYS A 130 15.29 -4.38 -7.26
N THR A 131 15.20 -5.39 -8.13
CA THR A 131 15.94 -5.47 -9.41
C THR A 131 15.07 -6.01 -10.55
N THR A 132 13.79 -6.26 -10.26
CA THR A 132 12.79 -6.78 -11.20
C THR A 132 11.43 -6.19 -10.84
N VAL A 133 10.55 -6.09 -11.82
CA VAL A 133 9.10 -5.94 -11.64
C VAL A 133 8.45 -7.17 -12.26
N GLY A 134 7.90 -8.06 -11.41
CA GLY A 134 7.51 -9.39 -11.87
C GLY A 134 8.68 -10.13 -12.53
N VAL A 135 8.50 -10.51 -13.80
CA VAL A 135 9.52 -11.19 -14.61
C VAL A 135 10.50 -10.23 -15.32
N HIS A 136 10.21 -8.93 -15.33
CA HIS A 136 10.98 -7.93 -16.08
C HIS A 136 12.19 -7.45 -15.30
N PRO A 137 13.43 -7.65 -15.79
CA PRO A 137 14.62 -7.07 -15.18
C PRO A 137 14.63 -5.56 -15.36
N VAL A 138 14.97 -4.83 -14.29
CA VAL A 138 15.06 -3.37 -14.29
C VAL A 138 16.31 -2.89 -13.55
N ASP A 139 16.69 -1.64 -13.78
CA ASP A 139 17.74 -0.98 -13.01
C ASP A 139 17.42 -1.06 -11.51
N PRO A 140 18.41 -1.35 -10.63
CA PRO A 140 18.14 -1.49 -9.21
C PRO A 140 17.49 -0.24 -8.61
N TYR A 141 16.42 -0.43 -7.86
CA TYR A 141 15.66 0.64 -7.23
C TYR A 141 15.23 0.26 -5.82
N TYR A 142 14.77 1.25 -5.07
CA TYR A 142 14.13 1.09 -3.77
C TYR A 142 12.66 1.41 -3.92
N GLU A 143 11.79 0.66 -3.26
CA GLU A 143 10.34 0.71 -3.44
C GLU A 143 9.59 0.71 -2.11
N LEU A 144 8.50 1.48 -2.05
CA LEU A 144 7.42 1.31 -1.09
C LEU A 144 6.11 1.17 -1.87
N HIS A 145 5.57 -0.04 -1.94
CA HIS A 145 4.22 -0.30 -2.46
C HIS A 145 3.17 0.05 -1.41
N VAL A 146 2.07 0.70 -1.80
CA VAL A 146 0.99 1.11 -0.90
C VAL A 146 -0.39 0.77 -1.48
N TRP A 147 -1.09 -0.16 -0.82
CA TRP A 147 -2.43 -0.63 -1.20
C TRP A 147 -3.55 0.23 -0.63
N HIS A 148 -3.84 1.36 -1.25
CA HIS A 148 -4.85 2.30 -0.73
C HIS A 148 -6.31 1.94 -1.03
N TRP A 149 -6.57 1.33 -2.20
CA TRP A 149 -7.95 1.17 -2.71
C TRP A 149 -8.40 -0.28 -2.78
N ARG A 150 -7.47 -1.23 -2.80
CA ARG A 150 -7.76 -2.66 -2.66
C ARG A 150 -7.22 -3.16 -1.33
N HIS A 151 -8.10 -3.71 -0.49
CA HIS A 151 -7.66 -4.39 0.72
C HIS A 151 -6.67 -5.51 0.36
N ASN A 152 -5.58 -5.63 1.12
CA ASN A 152 -4.57 -6.65 0.92
C ASN A 152 -4.40 -7.50 2.20
N PRO A 153 -4.80 -8.79 2.21
CA PRO A 153 -4.62 -9.66 3.36
C PRO A 153 -3.15 -10.01 3.65
N ALA A 154 -2.24 -9.85 2.67
CA ALA A 154 -0.79 -9.97 2.88
C ALA A 154 -0.18 -8.72 3.54
N GLY A 155 -0.93 -7.61 3.59
CA GLY A 155 -0.57 -6.36 4.26
C GLY A 155 -0.54 -5.15 3.33
N MET A 156 -0.76 -3.96 3.91
CA MET A 156 -0.80 -2.65 3.22
C MET A 156 0.43 -2.35 2.34
N PHE A 157 1.59 -2.92 2.67
CA PHE A 157 2.87 -2.67 1.99
C PHE A 157 3.50 -3.92 1.38
N ALA A 158 2.73 -5.02 1.28
CA ALA A 158 3.20 -6.23 0.61
C ALA A 158 3.33 -5.96 -0.89
N ASP A 159 4.26 -6.64 -1.56
CA ASP A 159 4.44 -6.51 -3.01
C ASP A 159 3.20 -6.98 -3.77
N TRP A 160 2.63 -8.12 -3.36
CA TRP A 160 1.56 -8.81 -4.06
C TRP A 160 0.24 -8.70 -3.31
N ASN A 161 -0.87 -8.71 -4.04
CA ASN A 161 -2.21 -8.81 -3.47
C ASN A 161 -2.98 -10.00 -4.08
N PRO A 162 -3.38 -11.01 -3.28
CA PRO A 162 -4.15 -12.15 -3.78
C PRO A 162 -5.59 -11.80 -4.17
N TYR A 163 -6.06 -10.59 -3.87
CA TYR A 163 -7.38 -10.10 -4.25
C TYR A 163 -7.38 -9.21 -5.49
N VAL A 164 -6.23 -9.04 -6.16
CA VAL A 164 -6.14 -8.38 -7.46
C VAL A 164 -6.03 -9.44 -8.55
N SER A 165 -6.67 -9.21 -9.69
CA SER A 165 -6.68 -10.12 -10.84
C SER A 165 -6.13 -9.47 -12.11
N CYS A 166 -5.52 -10.28 -12.97
CA CYS A 166 -5.19 -9.91 -14.36
C CYS A 166 -6.16 -10.53 -15.38
N GLU A 167 -7.27 -11.14 -14.94
CA GLU A 167 -8.18 -11.91 -15.82
C GLU A 167 -8.69 -11.11 -17.03
N HIS A 168 -8.83 -9.79 -16.88
CA HIS A 168 -9.36 -8.92 -17.92
C HIS A 168 -8.30 -8.01 -18.56
N ASP A 169 -7.02 -8.30 -18.35
CA ASP A 169 -5.95 -7.55 -19.02
C ASP A 169 -6.06 -7.72 -20.55
N ARG A 170 -5.86 -6.61 -21.27
CA ARG A 170 -5.91 -6.52 -22.74
C ARG A 170 -4.69 -5.81 -23.33
N SER A 171 -3.67 -5.58 -22.50
CA SER A 171 -2.44 -4.90 -22.91
C SER A 171 -1.59 -5.70 -23.89
#